data_AF-A0A836UUP7-F1
#
_entry.id   AF-A0A836UUP7-F1
#
_cell.length_a   1.000
_cell.length_b   1.000
_cell.length_c   1.000
_cell.angle_alpha   90.00
_cell.angle_beta   90.00
_cell.angle_gamma   90.00
#
_symmetry.space_group_name_H-M   'P 1'
#
loop_
_entity.id
_entity.type
_entity.pdbx_description
1 polymer ?
#
loop_
_entity_poly.entity_id
_entity_poly.type
_entity_poly.pdbx_seq_one_letter_code
_entity_poly.pdbx_strand_id
1 'polypeptide(L)' 'MNEELKYGGPDEIPQVEATCSNDIFENGIRNMGVIAACEWFGHDVDSEFTKETRDVLCHRSGLIGFNQDNEEIPF' A
#
# COMPACT_ATOMS: atom_id res chain seq x y z
N MET A 1 -9.55 -18.77 1.16
CA MET A 1 -9.25 -18.13 -0.13
C MET A 1 -8.95 -16.71 0.26
N ASN A 2 -7.67 -16.33 0.36
CA ASN A 2 -7.30 -14.99 0.79
C ASN A 2 -7.91 -14.03 -0.23
N GLU A 3 -8.75 -13.10 0.22
CA GLU A 3 -9.18 -12.01 -0.65
C GLU A 3 -7.91 -11.28 -1.09
N GLU A 4 -7.70 -11.16 -2.40
CA GLU A 4 -6.61 -10.34 -2.91
C GLU A 4 -6.85 -8.91 -2.41
N LEU A 5 -6.01 -8.45 -1.49
CA LEU A 5 -6.04 -7.07 -1.02
C LEU A 5 -5.79 -6.18 -2.25
N LYS A 6 -6.83 -5.46 -2.68
CA LYS A 6 -6.70 -4.48 -3.77
C LYS A 6 -5.54 -3.53 -3.45
N TYR A 7 -4.68 -3.27 -4.44
CA TYR A 7 -3.45 -2.47 -4.27
C TYR A 7 -2.38 -3.13 -3.39
N GLY A 8 -2.43 -4.47 -3.26
CA GLY A 8 -1.45 -5.25 -2.52
C GLY A 8 -0.29 -5.74 -3.38
N GLY A 9 -0.48 -5.81 -4.71
CA GLY A 9 0.47 -6.40 -5.65
C GLY A 9 1.55 -5.44 -6.17
N PRO A 10 2.59 -5.98 -6.85
CA PRO A 10 3.64 -5.19 -7.50
C PRO A 10 3.08 -4.20 -8.52
N ASP A 11 3.55 -2.95 -8.47
CA ASP A 11 3.21 -1.87 -9.40
C ASP A 11 1.70 -1.50 -9.47
N GLU A 12 0.86 -2.04 -8.56
CA GLU A 12 -0.56 -1.70 -8.48
C GLU A 12 -0.82 -0.28 -7.93
N ILE A 13 0.11 0.24 -7.13
CA ILE A 13 0.10 1.61 -6.62
C ILE A 13 1.13 2.44 -7.42
N PRO A 14 0.72 3.52 -8.11
CA PRO A 14 1.63 4.37 -8.85
C PRO A 14 2.72 4.98 -7.98
N GLN A 15 3.94 5.03 -8.49
CA GLN A 15 5.04 5.72 -7.81
C GLN A 15 4.79 7.24 -7.76
N VAL A 16 5.36 7.86 -6.72
CA VAL A 16 5.35 9.32 -6.55
C VAL A 16 6.69 9.91 -6.96
N GLU A 17 6.71 11.21 -7.28
CA GLU A 17 7.97 11.94 -7.46
C GLU A 17 8.78 11.89 -6.15
N ALA A 18 10.00 11.38 -6.23
CA ALA A 18 10.85 11.23 -5.06
C ALA A 18 11.57 12.55 -4.72
N THR A 19 11.21 13.15 -3.60
CA THR A 19 11.83 14.39 -3.08
C THR A 19 12.70 14.13 -1.85
N CYS A 20 12.52 12.98 -1.21
CA CYS A 20 13.31 12.55 -0.05
C CYS A 20 13.56 11.02 -0.05
N SER A 21 14.44 10.56 0.85
CA SER A 21 14.77 9.13 0.98
C SER A 21 13.56 8.26 1.32
N ASN A 22 12.58 8.80 2.06
CA ASN A 22 11.37 8.06 2.41
C ASN A 22 10.52 7.80 1.16
N ASP A 23 10.45 8.74 0.21
CA ASP A 23 9.73 8.54 -1.05
C ASP A 23 10.38 7.43 -1.88
N ILE A 24 11.73 7.36 -1.88
CA ILE A 24 12.49 6.29 -2.55
C ILE A 24 12.16 4.94 -1.92
N PHE A 25 12.15 4.87 -0.59
CA PHE A 25 11.80 3.65 0.16
C PHE A 25 10.37 3.20 -0.15
N GLU A 26 9.40 4.11 -0.06
CA GLU A 26 8.00 3.81 -0.37
C GLU A 26 7.79 3.42 -1.84
N ASN A 27 8.51 4.05 -2.78
CA ASN A 27 8.49 3.63 -4.19
C ASN A 27 9.09 2.23 -4.41
N GLY A 28 10.04 1.82 -3.57
CA GLY A 28 10.51 0.44 -3.49
C GLY A 28 9.40 -0.51 -3.06
N ILE A 29 8.62 -0.14 -2.03
CA ILE A 29 7.45 -0.90 -1.58
C ILE A 29 6.40 -1.02 -2.70
N ARG A 30 6.08 0.08 -3.38
CA ARG A 30 5.14 0.09 -4.51
C ARG A 30 5.57 -0.85 -5.63
N ASN A 31 6.87 -0.88 -5.95
CA ASN A 31 7.40 -1.75 -7.00
C ASN A 31 7.37 -3.23 -6.61
N MET A 32 7.68 -3.57 -5.35
CA MET A 32 7.64 -4.97 -4.90
C MET A 32 6.23 -5.48 -4.56
N GLY A 33 5.29 -4.57 -4.27
CA GLY A 33 3.96 -4.86 -3.74
C GLY A 33 3.91 -4.76 -2.21
N VAL A 34 2.87 -4.11 -1.69
CA VAL A 34 2.70 -3.85 -0.25
C VAL A 34 2.63 -5.15 0.56
N ILE A 35 1.92 -6.16 0.06
CA ILE A 35 1.79 -7.45 0.76
C ILE A 35 3.17 -8.08 0.93
N ALA A 36 3.93 -8.21 -0.15
CA ALA A 36 5.25 -8.82 -0.13
C ALA A 36 6.23 -8.03 0.78
N ALA A 37 6.12 -6.70 0.81
CA ALA A 37 6.92 -5.86 1.70
C ALA A 37 6.57 -6.11 3.17
N CYS A 38 5.28 -6.07 3.51
CA CYS A 38 4.79 -6.26 4.87
C CYS A 38 5.09 -7.69 5.38
N GLU A 39 4.90 -8.71 4.56
CA GLU A 39 5.29 -10.09 4.87
C GLU A 39 6.79 -10.20 5.17
N TRP A 40 7.64 -9.52 4.38
CA TRP A 40 9.08 -9.48 4.62
C TRP A 40 9.45 -8.83 5.97
N PHE A 41 8.67 -7.83 6.40
CA PHE A 41 8.80 -7.22 7.73
C PHE A 41 8.12 -8.05 8.85
N GLY A 42 7.49 -9.18 8.54
CA GLY A 42 6.88 -10.08 9.52
C GLY A 42 5.42 -9.75 9.87
N HIS A 43 4.72 -9.02 9.00
CA HIS A 43 3.29 -8.69 9.15
C HIS A 43 2.41 -9.59 8.27
N ASP A 44 1.26 -10.00 8.81
CA ASP A 44 0.26 -10.78 8.08
C ASP A 44 -0.45 -9.92 7.02
N VAL A 45 -0.88 -10.53 5.91
CA VAL A 45 -1.61 -9.87 4.83
C VAL A 45 -2.87 -9.17 5.32
N ASP A 46 -3.58 -9.76 6.29
CA ASP A 46 -4.83 -9.23 6.83
C ASP A 46 -4.62 -8.35 8.08
N SER A 47 -3.36 -8.10 8.45
CA SER A 47 -3.05 -7.26 9.61
C SER A 47 -3.39 -5.78 9.35
N GLU A 48 -3.78 -5.08 10.42
CA GLU A 48 -4.05 -3.64 10.36
C GLU A 48 -2.84 -2.85 9.86
N PHE A 49 -1.62 -3.29 10.19
CA PHE A 49 -0.40 -2.66 9.70
C PHE A 49 -0.29 -2.71 8.16
N THR A 50 -0.61 -3.86 7.56
CA THR A 50 -0.56 -4.03 6.09
C THR A 50 -1.61 -3.17 5.41
N LYS A 51 -2.84 -3.12 5.95
CA LYS A 51 -3.93 -2.28 5.44
C LYS A 51 -3.59 -0.78 5.55
N GLU A 52 -3.13 -0.33 6.71
CA GLU A 52 -2.70 1.06 6.92
C GLU A 52 -1.56 1.45 5.98
N THR A 53 -0.58 0.57 5.79
CA THR A 53 0.55 0.80 4.88
C THR A 53 0.05 0.97 3.44
N ARG A 54 -0.84 0.08 2.98
CA ARG A 54 -1.49 0.20 1.66
C ARG A 54 -2.20 1.55 1.55
N ASP A 55 -3.01 1.91 2.55
CA ASP A 55 -3.84 3.11 2.51
C ASP A 55 -3.00 4.39 2.43
N VAL A 56 -1.91 4.46 3.20
CA VAL A 56 -0.94 5.56 3.12
C VAL A 56 -0.33 5.63 1.72
N LEU A 57 0.11 4.50 1.16
CA LEU A 57 0.74 4.48 -0.16
C LEU A 57 -0.25 4.87 -1.27
N CYS A 58 -1.49 4.38 -1.22
CA CYS A 58 -2.58 4.76 -2.12
C CYS A 58 -2.86 6.26 -2.03
N HIS A 59 -3.09 6.78 -0.82
CA HIS A 59 -3.38 8.20 -0.59
C HIS A 59 -2.27 9.10 -1.15
N ARG A 60 -1.00 8.77 -0.84
CA ARG A 60 0.15 9.52 -1.32
C ARG A 60 0.32 9.49 -2.84
N SER A 61 -0.26 8.48 -3.51
CA SER A 61 -0.23 8.32 -4.98
C SER A 61 -1.45 8.95 -5.66
N GLY A 62 -2.29 9.68 -4.91
CA GLY A 62 -3.52 10.29 -5.42
C GLY A 62 -4.64 9.28 -5.68
N LEU A 63 -4.52 8.05 -5.17
CA LEU A 63 -5.59 7.07 -5.19
C LEU A 63 -6.47 7.27 -3.94
N ILE A 64 -7.77 7.03 -4.13
CA ILE A 64 -8.83 6.90 -3.10
C ILE A 64 -8.31 6.42 -1.74
N GLY A 65 -8.81 7.04 -0.67
CA GLY A 65 -8.67 6.50 0.67
C GLY A 65 -9.58 5.28 0.84
N PHE A 66 -9.28 4.43 1.81
CA PHE A 66 -10.18 3.35 2.23
C PHE A 66 -10.66 3.61 3.66
N ASN A 67 -11.91 3.29 3.96
CA ASN A 67 -12.41 3.28 5.33
C ASN A 67 -12.00 1.99 6.06
N GLN A 68 -12.36 1.86 7.34
CA GLN A 68 -12.07 0.67 8.16
C GLN A 68 -12.68 -0.64 7.60
N ASP A 69 -13.63 -0.53 6.67
CA ASP A 69 -14.31 -1.64 6.01
C ASP A 69 -13.76 -1.92 4.60
N ASN A 70 -12.62 -1.32 4.22
CA ASN A 70 -12.02 -1.38 2.87
C ASN A 70 -12.92 -0.81 1.76
N GLU A 71 -13.88 0.07 2.06
CA GLU A 71 -14.63 0.78 1.03
C GLU A 71 -13.89 2.03 0.58
N GLU A 72 -13.94 2.30 -0.73
CA GLU A 72 -13.33 3.48 -1.34
C GLU A 72 -14.06 4.75 -0.89
N ILE A 73 -13.32 5.71 -0.35
CA ILE A 73 -13.84 7.05 0.00
C ILE A 73 -13.23 8.08 -0.97
N PRO A 74 -14.07 8.79 -1.75
CA PRO A 74 -13.58 9.88 -2.59
C PRO A 74 -13.08 11.04 -1.71
N PHE A 75 -12.03 11.70 -2.18
CA PHE A 75 -11.53 12.95 -1.58
C PHE A 75 -12.38 14.15 -1.97
#